data_AF-A0A250KUF9-F1
#
_entry.id   AF-A0A250KUF9-F1
#
_cell.length_a   1.000
_cell.length_b   1.000
_cell.length_c   1.000
_cell.angle_alpha   90.00
_cell.angle_beta   90.00
_cell.angle_gamma   90.00
#
_symmetry.space_group_name_H-M   'P 1'
#
loop_
_entity.id
_entity.type
_entity.pdbx_description
1 polymer ?
#
loop_
_entity_poly.entity_id
_entity_poly.type
_entity_poly.pdbx_seq_one_letter_code
_entity_poly.pdbx_strand_id
1 'polypeptide(L)'
;MRRERPLTDTDRAAGVIRDVDLRRLGTPHHTRLLPQPFRLVWVSTGHRRVDGTVEPLILVTNRLDLDAELIAVAYRCRWTVELFFRWLKCVLSCRHLLSQTANSVTFQVYAAIIASLLLSLWIGHAPTKATYEMVCHYLSGWATEKELITYLERIRHKATLSKK
;
A
#
# COMPACT_ATOMS: atom_id res chain seq x y z
N MET A 1 -32.94 8.50 0.80
CA MET A 1 -32.68 9.86 0.27
C MET A 1 -31.23 9.91 -0.18
N ARG A 2 -31.00 10.34 -1.42
CA ARG A 2 -29.66 10.55 -2.00
C ARG A 2 -29.49 12.06 -2.13
N ARG A 3 -28.36 12.61 -1.66
CA ARG A 3 -28.06 14.04 -1.77
C ARG A 3 -26.75 14.19 -2.53
N GLU A 4 -26.77 14.92 -3.64
CA GLU A 4 -25.54 15.22 -4.38
C GLU A 4 -24.79 16.36 -3.71
N ARG A 5 -23.47 16.23 -3.64
CA ARG A 5 -22.57 17.29 -3.18
C ARG A 5 -22.03 18.04 -4.40
N PRO A 6 -21.94 19.38 -4.33
CA PRO A 6 -21.27 20.13 -5.37
C PRO A 6 -19.78 19.75 -5.40
N LEU A 7 -19.23 19.58 -6.59
CA LEU A 7 -17.81 19.30 -6.78
C LEU A 7 -17.03 20.61 -6.86
N THR A 8 -15.94 20.69 -6.12
CA THR A 8 -14.98 21.79 -6.21
C THR A 8 -14.01 21.57 -7.38
N ASP A 9 -13.24 22.59 -7.75
CA ASP A 9 -12.25 22.48 -8.83
C ASP A 9 -11.13 21.50 -8.48
N THR A 10 -10.78 21.39 -7.21
CA THR A 10 -9.73 20.49 -6.73
C THR A 10 -10.22 19.03 -6.74
N ASP A 11 -11.50 18.78 -6.44
CA ASP A 11 -12.13 17.47 -6.64
C ASP A 11 -12.05 17.01 -8.10
N ARG A 12 -12.33 17.92 -9.05
CA ARG A 12 -12.24 17.63 -10.49
C ARG A 12 -10.81 17.34 -10.90
N ALA A 13 -9.84 18.11 -10.40
CA ALA A 13 -8.41 17.87 -10.64
C ALA A 13 -7.94 16.50 -10.10
N ALA A 14 -8.51 16.05 -8.98
CA ALA A 14 -8.28 14.71 -8.43
C ALA A 14 -8.99 13.58 -9.22
N GLY A 15 -9.76 13.92 -10.25
CA GLY A 15 -10.49 12.98 -11.09
C GLY A 15 -11.85 12.56 -10.53
N VAL A 16 -12.40 13.29 -9.56
CA VAL A 16 -13.75 13.02 -9.03
C VAL A 16 -14.81 13.46 -10.06
N ILE A 17 -15.68 12.52 -10.41
CA ILE A 17 -16.75 12.70 -11.40
C ILE A 17 -18.08 13.01 -10.70
N ARG A 18 -18.31 12.39 -9.53
CA ARG A 18 -19.57 12.50 -8.80
C ARG A 18 -19.36 12.24 -7.33
N ASP A 19 -20.12 12.93 -6.51
CA ASP A 19 -20.11 12.77 -5.06
C ASP A 19 -21.53 12.81 -4.49
N VAL A 20 -21.92 11.76 -3.77
CA VAL A 20 -23.29 11.54 -3.30
C VAL A 20 -23.32 11.00 -1.88
N ASP A 21 -24.05 11.69 -1.01
CA ASP A 21 -24.44 11.19 0.30
C ASP A 21 -25.62 10.21 0.16
N LEU A 22 -25.44 9.02 0.71
CA LEU A 22 -26.42 7.95 0.81
C LEU A 22 -26.82 7.71 2.25
N ARG A 23 -28.11 7.86 2.54
CA ARG A 23 -28.66 7.44 3.84
C ARG A 23 -28.60 5.91 4.04
N ARG A 24 -28.59 5.13 2.96
CA ARG A 24 -28.69 3.66 3.00
C ARG A 24 -27.92 3.05 1.84
N LEU A 25 -27.14 2.01 2.15
CA LEU A 25 -26.53 1.12 1.16
C LEU A 25 -27.44 -0.11 0.94
N GLY A 26 -27.60 -0.55 -0.32
CA GLY A 26 -28.46 -1.69 -0.69
C GLY A 26 -29.94 -1.34 -0.93
N THR A 27 -30.75 -2.35 -1.31
CA THR A 27 -32.16 -2.17 -1.71
C THR A 27 -33.12 -2.22 -0.51
N PRO A 28 -34.26 -1.48 -0.55
CA PRO A 28 -35.18 -1.36 0.59
C PRO A 28 -35.67 -2.69 1.17
N HIS A 29 -35.77 -3.71 0.32
CA HIS A 29 -36.30 -5.04 0.63
C HIS A 29 -35.39 -5.91 1.48
N HIS A 30 -34.07 -5.63 1.53
CA HIS A 30 -33.14 -6.38 2.36
C HIS A 30 -32.94 -5.75 3.73
N THR A 31 -32.68 -6.57 4.75
CA THR A 31 -32.35 -6.10 6.10
C THR A 31 -31.18 -5.13 6.06
N ARG A 32 -31.35 -3.99 6.73
CA ARG A 32 -30.30 -2.97 6.81
C ARG A 32 -29.24 -3.41 7.81
N LEU A 33 -28.12 -3.95 7.32
CA LEU A 33 -27.01 -4.41 8.16
C LEU A 33 -26.20 -3.25 8.78
N LEU A 34 -26.12 -2.11 8.08
CA LEU A 34 -25.33 -0.95 8.53
C LEU A 34 -26.24 0.28 8.66
N PRO A 35 -26.47 0.79 9.90
CA PRO A 35 -27.41 1.88 10.16
C PRO A 35 -26.84 3.28 9.92
N GLN A 36 -25.52 3.40 9.73
CA GLN A 36 -24.85 4.66 9.46
C GLN A 36 -25.09 5.18 8.02
N PRO A 37 -24.96 6.50 7.78
CA PRO A 37 -24.90 7.05 6.43
C PRO A 37 -23.59 6.67 5.73
N PHE A 38 -23.64 6.67 4.41
CA PHE A 38 -22.51 6.41 3.53
C PHE A 38 -22.37 7.54 2.52
N ARG A 39 -21.18 7.67 1.93
CA ARG A 39 -20.91 8.53 0.80
C ARG A 39 -20.31 7.71 -0.32
N LEU A 40 -20.79 7.98 -1.52
CA LEU A 40 -20.27 7.41 -2.75
C LEU A 40 -19.50 8.48 -3.52
N VAL A 41 -18.25 8.17 -3.86
CA VAL A 41 -17.39 9.05 -4.66
C VAL A 41 -16.99 8.28 -5.92
N TRP A 42 -17.35 8.82 -7.09
CA TRP A 42 -16.96 8.26 -8.38
C TRP A 42 -15.67 8.92 -8.83
N VAL A 43 -14.65 8.13 -9.11
CA VAL A 43 -13.33 8.61 -9.50
C VAL A 43 -12.96 8.02 -10.87
N SER A 44 -12.50 8.88 -11.77
CA SER A 44 -11.94 8.46 -13.06
C SER A 44 -10.57 7.83 -12.82
N THR A 45 -10.41 6.57 -13.22
CA THR A 45 -9.12 5.86 -13.15
C THR A 45 -8.41 5.78 -14.50
N GLY A 46 -9.01 6.36 -15.56
CA GLY A 46 -8.55 6.20 -16.94
C GLY A 46 -8.73 4.78 -17.49
N HIS A 47 -9.24 3.84 -16.69
CA HIS A 47 -9.49 2.47 -17.12
C HIS A 47 -10.64 2.44 -18.13
N ARG A 48 -10.35 1.93 -19.32
CA ARG A 48 -11.34 1.74 -20.38
C ARG A 48 -11.67 0.27 -20.51
N ARG A 49 -12.96 -0.01 -20.66
CA ARG A 49 -13.45 -1.33 -21.04
C ARG A 49 -13.08 -1.61 -22.49
N VAL A 50 -13.26 -2.87 -22.89
CA VAL A 50 -12.96 -3.36 -24.26
C VAL A 50 -13.75 -2.62 -25.34
N ASP A 51 -14.93 -2.11 -24.99
CA ASP A 51 -15.81 -1.29 -25.84
C ASP A 51 -15.39 0.20 -25.92
N GLY A 52 -14.31 0.60 -25.23
CA GLY A 52 -13.83 1.98 -25.18
C GLY A 52 -14.49 2.85 -24.11
N THR A 53 -15.48 2.33 -23.37
CA THR A 53 -16.18 3.07 -22.32
C THR A 53 -15.26 3.25 -21.09
N VAL A 54 -15.15 4.47 -20.57
CA VAL A 54 -14.42 4.74 -19.32
C VAL A 54 -15.25 4.22 -18.14
N GLU A 55 -14.71 3.28 -17.39
CA GLU A 55 -15.38 2.74 -16.20
C GLU A 55 -14.91 3.48 -14.95
N PRO A 56 -15.79 4.27 -14.29
CA PRO A 56 -15.41 4.97 -13.09
C PRO A 56 -15.29 3.99 -11.91
N LEU A 57 -14.30 4.24 -11.06
CA LEU A 57 -14.17 3.56 -9.78
C LEU A 57 -15.15 4.18 -8.78
N ILE A 58 -15.97 3.35 -8.13
CA ILE A 58 -16.93 3.79 -7.12
C ILE A 58 -16.36 3.49 -5.73
N LEU A 59 -16.07 4.54 -4.97
CA LEU A 59 -15.58 4.47 -3.60
C LEU A 59 -16.75 4.62 -2.63
N VAL A 60 -16.87 3.70 -1.68
CA VAL A 60 -17.85 3.77 -0.59
C VAL A 60 -17.11 4.13 0.70
N THR A 61 -17.54 5.19 1.37
CA THR A 61 -16.93 5.62 2.63
C THR A 61 -17.97 6.02 3.66
N ASN A 62 -17.63 5.89 4.94
CA ASN A 62 -18.37 6.47 6.06
C ASN A 62 -17.76 7.80 6.54
N ARG A 63 -16.69 8.29 5.89
CA ARG A 63 -16.08 9.59 6.14
C ARG A 63 -16.80 10.68 5.37
N LEU A 64 -17.77 11.31 6.04
CA LEU A 64 -18.56 12.41 5.49
C LEU A 64 -17.87 13.78 5.64
N ASP A 65 -16.83 13.83 6.47
CA ASP A 65 -16.08 14.98 6.94
C ASP A 65 -14.91 15.38 6.04
N LEU A 66 -14.42 14.45 5.20
CA LEU A 66 -13.29 14.69 4.30
C LEU A 66 -13.75 15.28 2.97
N ASP A 67 -12.87 15.96 2.25
CA ASP A 67 -13.16 16.38 0.87
C ASP A 67 -13.11 15.20 -0.11
N ALA A 68 -13.81 15.29 -1.25
CA ALA A 68 -13.89 14.17 -2.18
C ALA A 68 -12.52 13.87 -2.80
N GLU A 69 -11.71 14.90 -3.03
CA GLU A 69 -10.30 14.77 -3.44
C GLU A 69 -9.49 13.92 -2.48
N LEU A 70 -9.66 14.10 -1.17
CA LEU A 70 -8.85 13.41 -0.15
C LEU A 70 -9.25 11.95 -0.10
N ILE A 71 -10.53 11.64 -0.29
CA ILE A 71 -11.03 10.26 -0.42
C ILE A 71 -10.42 9.59 -1.66
N ALA A 72 -10.39 10.29 -2.81
CA ALA A 72 -9.79 9.77 -4.03
C ALA A 72 -8.28 9.53 -3.87
N VAL A 73 -7.54 10.48 -3.30
CA VAL A 73 -6.10 10.39 -3.04
C VAL A 73 -5.79 9.28 -2.03
N ALA A 74 -6.55 9.20 -0.92
CA ALA A 74 -6.37 8.15 0.08
C ALA A 74 -6.56 6.76 -0.53
N TYR A 75 -7.53 6.59 -1.44
CA TYR A 75 -7.70 5.31 -2.14
C TYR A 75 -6.52 4.98 -3.07
N ARG A 76 -5.87 5.97 -3.68
CA ARG A 76 -4.64 5.73 -4.46
C ARG A 76 -3.52 5.14 -3.60
N CYS A 77 -3.43 5.53 -2.33
CA CYS A 77 -2.46 4.96 -1.38
C CYS A 77 -2.72 3.49 -1.05
N ARG A 78 -3.90 2.93 -1.36
CA ARG A 78 -4.19 1.50 -1.19
C ARG A 78 -3.22 0.60 -1.96
N TRP A 79 -2.80 1.03 -3.16
CA TRP A 79 -1.80 0.29 -3.94
C TRP A 79 -0.44 0.26 -3.24
N THR A 80 -0.04 1.33 -2.58
CA THR A 80 1.21 1.37 -1.79
C THR A 80 1.20 0.31 -0.69
N VAL A 81 0.06 0.07 -0.05
CA VAL A 81 -0.10 -0.99 0.95
C VAL A 81 0.07 -2.37 0.32
N GLU A 82 -0.50 -2.61 -0.87
CA GLU A 82 -0.31 -3.87 -1.60
C GLU A 82 1.16 -4.08 -1.99
N LEU A 83 1.83 -3.02 -2.47
CA LEU A 83 3.26 -3.04 -2.77
C LEU A 83 4.10 -3.35 -1.53
N PHE A 84 3.75 -2.78 -0.37
CA PHE A 84 4.39 -3.08 0.90
C PHE A 84 4.24 -4.57 1.26
N PHE A 85 3.04 -5.14 1.19
CA PHE A 85 2.84 -6.56 1.48
C PHE A 85 3.52 -7.47 0.45
N ARG A 86 3.56 -7.08 -0.82
CA ARG A 86 4.32 -7.78 -1.85
C ARG A 86 5.81 -7.77 -1.52
N TRP A 87 6.35 -6.62 -1.15
CA TRP A 87 7.75 -6.48 -0.75
C TRP A 87 8.04 -7.29 0.51
N LEU A 88 7.20 -7.21 1.55
CA LEU A 88 7.35 -7.97 2.80
C LEU A 88 7.45 -9.48 2.54
N LYS A 89 6.54 -10.03 1.72
CA LYS A 89 6.55 -11.46 1.37
C LYS A 89 7.71 -11.86 0.47
N CYS A 90 8.04 -11.03 -0.51
CA CYS A 90 8.98 -11.40 -1.58
C CYS A 90 10.45 -11.10 -1.27
N VAL A 91 10.73 -10.03 -0.52
CA VAL A 91 12.09 -9.54 -0.25
C VAL A 91 12.59 -10.04 1.09
N LEU A 92 11.76 -10.05 2.12
CA LEU A 92 12.14 -10.53 3.45
C LEU A 92 11.94 -12.04 3.61
N SER A 93 11.74 -12.75 2.50
CA SER A 93 11.57 -14.20 2.43
C SER A 93 10.49 -14.78 3.36
N CYS A 94 9.50 -13.98 3.78
CA CYS A 94 8.31 -14.45 4.51
C CYS A 94 7.33 -15.24 3.62
N ARG A 95 7.80 -15.82 2.51
CA ARG A 95 7.00 -16.68 1.63
C ARG A 95 6.80 -18.07 2.23
N HIS A 96 7.79 -18.57 2.94
CA HIS A 96 7.73 -19.86 3.64
C HIS A 96 7.70 -19.59 5.14
N LEU A 97 6.61 -20.02 5.78
CA LEU A 97 6.47 -19.91 7.23
C LEU A 97 7.38 -20.95 7.88
N LEU A 98 8.11 -20.55 8.92
CA LEU A 98 8.95 -21.47 9.70
C LEU A 98 8.10 -22.50 10.46
N SER A 99 6.87 -22.14 10.83
CA SER A 99 5.88 -23.00 11.49
C SER A 99 4.49 -22.39 11.32
N GLN A 100 3.44 -23.20 11.50
CA GLN A 100 2.03 -22.78 11.36
C GLN A 100 1.41 -22.28 12.68
N THR A 101 2.19 -22.16 13.75
CA THR A 101 1.69 -21.59 15.01
C THR A 101 1.62 -20.06 14.92
N ALA A 102 0.62 -19.45 15.56
CA ALA A 102 0.45 -18.00 15.57
C ALA A 102 1.71 -17.26 16.06
N ASN A 103 2.33 -17.77 17.13
CA ASN A 103 3.54 -17.17 17.71
C ASN A 103 4.72 -17.17 16.73
N SER A 104 4.96 -18.28 16.03
CA SER A 104 6.06 -18.38 15.07
C SER A 104 5.87 -17.45 13.87
N VAL A 105 4.63 -17.33 13.38
CA VAL A 105 4.30 -16.40 12.29
C VAL A 105 4.52 -14.95 12.75
N THR A 106 4.02 -14.60 13.93
CA THR A 106 4.20 -13.26 14.51
C THR A 106 5.68 -12.92 14.70
N PHE A 107 6.47 -13.85 15.25
CA PHE A 107 7.91 -13.67 15.42
C PHE A 107 8.63 -13.48 14.08
N GLN A 108 8.33 -14.31 13.08
CA GLN A 108 8.94 -14.21 11.75
C GLN A 108 8.66 -12.86 11.09
N VAL A 109 7.43 -12.34 11.21
CA VAL A 109 7.06 -11.03 10.69
C VAL A 109 7.80 -9.91 11.44
N TYR A 110 7.85 -9.95 12.76
CA TYR A 110 8.57 -8.93 13.54
C TYR A 110 10.07 -8.92 13.23
N ALA A 111 10.71 -10.09 13.22
CA ALA A 111 12.13 -10.21 12.89
C ALA A 111 12.44 -9.65 11.49
N ALA A 112 11.60 -9.97 10.51
CA ALA A 112 11.73 -9.48 9.14
C ALA A 112 11.61 -7.94 9.05
N ILE A 113 10.63 -7.36 9.75
CA ILE A 113 10.44 -5.90 9.78
C ILE A 113 11.62 -5.22 10.48
N ILE A 114 12.04 -5.70 11.66
CA ILE A 114 13.16 -5.14 12.41
C ILE A 114 14.46 -5.18 11.58
N ALA A 115 14.79 -6.33 10.99
CA ALA A 115 15.97 -6.47 10.14
C ALA A 115 15.92 -5.49 8.97
N SER A 116 14.75 -5.33 8.33
CA SER A 116 14.60 -4.36 7.25
C SER A 116 14.80 -2.93 7.72
N LEU A 117 14.24 -2.54 8.87
CA LEU A 117 14.37 -1.17 9.38
C LEU A 117 15.83 -0.84 9.66
N LEU A 118 16.57 -1.77 10.29
CA LEU A 118 17.99 -1.61 10.55
C LEU A 118 18.81 -1.46 9.26
N LEU A 119 18.56 -2.31 8.27
CA LEU A 119 19.21 -2.22 6.96
C LEU A 119 18.85 -0.90 6.25
N SER A 120 17.59 -0.47 6.34
CA SER A 120 17.15 0.79 5.75
C SER A 120 17.78 2.01 6.39
N LEU A 121 17.96 2.00 7.71
CA LEU A 121 18.67 3.06 8.43
C LEU A 121 20.13 3.16 7.99
N TRP A 122 20.78 2.02 7.73
CA TRP A 122 22.18 2.01 7.31
C TRP A 122 22.37 2.42 5.84
N ILE A 123 21.55 1.88 4.94
CA ILE A 123 21.69 2.04 3.48
C ILE A 123 21.00 3.32 2.98
N GLY A 124 19.97 3.79 3.70
CA GLY A 124 19.18 4.98 3.36
C GLY A 124 17.95 4.72 2.47
N HIS A 125 17.60 3.45 2.22
CA HIS A 125 16.39 3.03 1.50
C HIS A 125 15.94 1.61 1.88
N ALA A 126 14.76 1.17 1.43
CA ALA A 126 14.25 -0.18 1.65
C ALA A 126 15.23 -1.25 1.10
N PRO A 127 15.59 -2.31 1.84
CA PRO A 127 16.47 -3.35 1.34
C PRO A 127 15.86 -4.04 0.13
N THR A 128 16.73 -4.45 -0.78
CA THR A 128 16.35 -5.28 -1.93
C THR A 128 16.53 -6.76 -1.60
N LYS A 129 16.01 -7.65 -2.45
CA LYS A 129 16.21 -9.10 -2.30
C LYS A 129 17.70 -9.47 -2.23
N ALA A 130 18.52 -8.86 -3.09
CA ALA A 130 19.96 -9.07 -3.08
C ALA A 130 20.62 -8.60 -1.77
N THR A 131 20.11 -7.53 -1.16
CA THR A 131 20.61 -7.04 0.12
C THR A 131 20.29 -8.02 1.24
N TYR A 132 19.07 -8.52 1.26
CA TYR A 132 18.64 -9.55 2.20
C TYR A 132 19.47 -10.83 2.03
N GLU A 133 19.65 -11.29 0.79
CA GLU A 133 20.47 -12.46 0.47
C GLU A 133 21.93 -12.29 0.92
N MET A 134 22.55 -11.13 0.69
CA MET A 134 23.91 -10.88 1.17
C MET A 134 24.05 -11.00 2.69
N VAL A 135 23.06 -10.49 3.44
CA VAL A 135 23.01 -10.65 4.90
C VAL A 135 22.84 -12.13 5.28
N CYS A 136 21.96 -12.88 4.60
CA CYS A 136 21.81 -14.32 4.82
C CYS A 136 23.09 -15.09 4.52
N HIS A 137 23.83 -14.73 3.46
CA HIS A 137 25.10 -15.37 3.12
C HIS A 137 26.14 -15.11 4.21
N TYR A 138 26.22 -13.89 4.73
CA TYR A 138 27.09 -13.58 5.87
C TYR A 138 26.72 -14.39 7.11
N LEU A 139 25.44 -14.38 7.50
CA LEU A 139 24.95 -15.14 8.67
C LEU A 139 25.13 -16.65 8.53
N SER A 140 25.14 -17.17 7.30
CA SER A 140 25.37 -18.60 7.02
C SER A 140 26.87 -18.95 6.90
N GLY A 141 27.77 -17.97 6.96
CA GLY A 141 29.22 -18.16 6.79
C GLY A 141 29.69 -18.25 5.33
N TRP A 142 28.82 -17.97 4.35
CA TRP A 142 29.14 -17.98 2.91
C TRP A 142 29.78 -16.68 2.42
N ALA A 143 29.64 -15.60 3.19
CA ALA A 143 30.27 -14.31 2.94
C ALA A 143 30.99 -13.84 4.21
N THR A 144 32.13 -13.20 4.03
CA THR A 144 32.89 -12.56 5.12
C THR A 144 32.27 -11.22 5.49
N GLU A 145 32.56 -10.74 6.70
CA GLU A 145 32.12 -9.41 7.16
C GLU A 145 32.60 -8.30 6.21
N LYS A 146 33.84 -8.40 5.72
CA LYS A 146 34.42 -7.42 4.78
C LYS A 146 33.62 -7.35 3.47
N GLU A 147 33.20 -8.49 2.93
CA GLU A 147 32.38 -8.55 1.71
C GLU A 147 30.99 -7.93 1.94
N LEU A 148 30.36 -8.23 3.09
CA LEU A 148 29.07 -7.65 3.46
C LEU A 148 29.17 -6.12 3.57
N ILE A 149 30.13 -5.60 4.34
CA ILE A 149 30.32 -4.16 4.53
C ILE A 149 30.59 -3.47 3.18
N THR A 150 31.50 -4.02 2.37
CA THR A 150 31.83 -3.49 1.04
C THR A 150 30.58 -3.41 0.15
N TYR A 151 29.75 -4.47 0.17
CA TYR A 151 28.49 -4.49 -0.58
C TYR A 151 27.52 -3.41 -0.08
N LEU A 152 27.33 -3.28 1.24
CA LEU A 152 26.41 -2.31 1.85
C LEU A 152 26.85 -0.86 1.56
N GLU A 153 28.15 -0.56 1.67
CA GLU A 153 28.69 0.76 1.37
C GLU A 153 28.53 1.14 -0.11
N ARG A 154 28.74 0.18 -1.01
CA ARG A 154 28.51 0.38 -2.46
C ARG A 154 27.06 0.75 -2.74
N ILE A 155 26.10 0.11 -2.07
CA ILE A 155 24.67 0.42 -2.25
C ILE A 155 24.34 1.78 -1.64
N ARG A 156 24.83 2.06 -0.43
CA ARG A 156 24.67 3.37 0.22
C ARG A 156 25.17 4.49 -0.68
N HIS A 157 26.34 4.35 -1.30
CA HIS A 157 26.90 5.35 -2.19
C HIS A 157 26.04 5.56 -3.45
N LYS A 158 25.53 4.48 -4.07
CA LYS A 158 24.59 4.59 -5.20
C LYS A 158 23.31 5.34 -4.82
N ALA A 159 22.80 5.11 -3.61
CA ALA A 159 21.62 5.80 -3.11
C ALA A 159 21.86 7.31 -2.93
N THR A 160 23.04 7.70 -2.43
CA THR A 160 23.44 9.11 -2.31
C THR A 160 23.53 9.80 -3.68
N LEU A 161 24.07 9.12 -4.69
CA LEU A 161 24.17 9.65 -6.06
C LEU A 161 22.82 9.84 -6.73
N SER A 162 21.85 8.95 -6.47
CA SER A 162 20.50 9.03 -7.06
C SER A 162 19.61 10.11 -6.44
N LYS A 163 20.01 10.74 -5.32
CA LYS A 163 19.27 11.84 -4.67
C LYS A 163 19.76 13.23 -5.10
N LYS A 164 20.82 13.33 -5.90
CA LYS A 164 21.26 14.56 -6.57
C LYS A 164 20.66 14.64 -7.97
#